data_AF-A0A7C5XAT4-F1
#
_entry.id   AF-A0A7C5XAT4-F1
#
_cell.length_a   1.000
_cell.length_b   1.000
_cell.length_c   1.000
_cell.angle_alpha   90.00
_cell.angle_beta   90.00
_cell.angle_gamma   90.00
#
_symmetry.space_group_name_H-M   'P 1'
#
loop_
_entity.id
_entity.type
_entity.pdbx_description
1 polymer ?
#
loop_
_entity_poly.entity_id
_entity_poly.type
_entity_poly.pdbx_seq_one_letter_code
_entity_poly.pdbx_strand_id
1 'polypeptide(L)' 'MLYYGRAEDLVKAIKNEVELLTALLNRDEKLDAFIKKKIELLNKCLAQVGKLPPGEYQLVAVNTCELIPLL' A
#
# COMPACT_ATOMS: atom_id res chain seq x y z
N MET A 1 -5.95 2.17 -2.85
CA MET A 1 -5.88 0.70 -2.89
C MET A 1 -6.78 0.17 -1.79
N LEU A 2 -7.64 -0.79 -2.14
CA LEU A 2 -8.44 -1.60 -1.23
C LEU A 2 -8.02 -3.04 -1.47
N TYR A 3 -7.63 -3.75 -0.43
CA TYR A 3 -7.20 -5.15 -0.56
C TYR A 3 -7.62 -5.94 0.67
N TYR A 4 -7.96 -7.21 0.46
CA TYR A 4 -8.33 -8.16 1.50
C TYR A 4 -7.43 -9.38 1.40
N GLY A 5 -6.94 -9.87 2.54
CA GLY A 5 -6.23 -11.13 2.61
C GLY A 5 -5.36 -11.24 3.84
N ARG A 6 -4.47 -12.25 3.84
CA ARG A 6 -3.50 -12.43 4.93
C ARG A 6 -2.47 -11.31 4.91
N ALA A 7 -1.83 -11.06 6.06
CA ALA A 7 -0.77 -10.07 6.18
C ALA A 7 0.33 -10.23 5.09
N GLU A 8 0.71 -11.46 4.74
CA GLU A 8 1.69 -11.75 3.67
C GLU A 8 1.20 -11.34 2.28
N ASP A 9 -0.08 -11.57 1.99
CA ASP A 9 -0.70 -11.25 0.72
C ASP A 9 -0.85 -9.72 0.58
N LEU A 10 -1.13 -9.02 1.68
CA LEU A 10 -1.12 -7.56 1.76
C LEU A 10 0.28 -6.98 1.50
N VAL A 11 1.32 -7.55 2.09
CA VAL A 11 2.72 -7.14 1.84
C VAL A 11 3.06 -7.24 0.35
N LYS A 12 2.71 -8.37 -0.29
CA LYS A 12 2.94 -8.57 -1.73
C LYS A 12 2.18 -7.55 -2.56
N ALA A 13 0.90 -7.34 -2.26
CA ALA A 13 0.06 -6.43 -3.00
C ALA A 13 0.57 -4.97 -2.89
N ILE A 14 0.98 -4.52 -1.69
CA ILE A 14 1.57 -3.19 -1.49
C ILE A 14 2.85 -3.04 -2.30
N LYS A 15 3.75 -4.03 -2.27
CA LYS A 15 5.03 -3.98 -3.02
C LYS A 15 4.80 -3.87 -4.53
N ASN A 16 3.88 -4.66 -5.06
CA ASN A 16 3.53 -4.63 -6.49
C ASN A 16 2.97 -3.25 -6.89
N GLU A 17 2.10 -2.67 -6.07
CA GLU A 17 1.53 -1.33 -6.34
C GLU A 17 2.62 -0.25 -6.32
N VAL A 18 3.57 -0.31 -5.36
CA VAL A 18 4.71 0.62 -5.31
C VAL A 18 5.58 0.48 -6.56
N GLU A 19 5.85 -0.73 -7.02
CA GLU A 19 6.63 -0.98 -8.23
C GLU A 19 5.96 -0.38 -9.48
N LEU A 20 4.65 -0.62 -9.65
CA LEU A 20 3.86 -0.05 -10.74
C LEU A 20 3.85 1.48 -10.71
N LEU A 21 3.63 2.08 -9.54
CA LEU A 21 3.66 3.54 -9.37
C LEU A 21 5.05 4.12 -9.65
N THR A 22 6.10 3.43 -9.22
CA THR A 22 7.48 3.84 -9.48
C THR A 22 7.79 3.83 -10.98
N ALA A 23 7.28 2.84 -11.72
CA ALA A 23 7.44 2.76 -13.17
C ALA A 23 6.68 3.87 -13.96
N LEU A 24 5.76 4.56 -13.29
CA LEU A 24 5.02 5.70 -13.85
C LEU A 24 5.69 7.06 -13.57
N LEU A 25 6.71 7.12 -12.71
CA LEU A 25 7.45 8.36 -12.44
C LEU A 25 8.13 8.89 -13.71
N ASN A 26 8.19 10.21 -13.82
CA ASN A 26 8.79 10.95 -14.94
C ASN A 26 8.06 10.74 -16.29
N ARG A 27 6.89 10.09 -16.32
CA ARG A 27 6.02 10.03 -17.50
C ARG A 27 5.16 11.29 -17.65
N ASP A 28 4.74 11.87 -16.52
CA ASP A 28 4.02 13.14 -16.43
C ASP A 28 4.40 13.85 -15.13
N GLU A 29 5.14 14.96 -15.23
CA GLU A 29 5.61 15.74 -14.08
C GLU A 29 4.47 16.25 -13.18
N LYS A 30 3.27 16.46 -13.73
CA LYS A 30 2.10 16.91 -12.94
C LYS A 30 1.59 15.79 -12.04
N LEU A 31 1.82 14.54 -12.42
CA LEU A 31 1.42 13.35 -11.66
C LEU A 31 2.51 12.87 -10.71
N ASP A 32 3.77 13.22 -10.94
CA ASP A 32 4.90 12.78 -10.10
C ASP A 32 4.71 13.14 -8.62
N ALA A 33 4.21 14.34 -8.32
CA ALA A 33 3.95 14.75 -6.94
C ALA A 33 2.89 13.85 -6.28
N PHE A 34 1.84 13.49 -7.02
CA PHE A 34 0.80 12.59 -6.55
C PHE A 34 1.32 11.16 -6.38
N ILE A 35 2.07 10.66 -7.35
CA ILE A 35 2.67 9.33 -7.34
C ILE A 35 3.63 9.19 -6.15
N LYS A 36 4.53 10.16 -5.93
CA LYS A 36 5.45 10.17 -4.78
C LYS A 36 4.70 10.14 -3.46
N LYS A 37 3.66 10.97 -3.31
CA LYS A 37 2.80 10.98 -2.11
C LYS A 37 2.11 9.62 -1.90
N LYS A 38 1.68 8.97 -3.00
CA LYS A 38 1.05 7.65 -2.95
C LYS A 38 2.04 6.57 -2.53
N ILE A 39 3.25 6.58 -3.08
CA ILE A 39 4.33 5.66 -2.70
C ILE A 39 4.68 5.83 -1.22
N GLU A 40 4.79 7.07 -0.73
CA GLU A 40 5.05 7.33 0.69
C GLU A 40 3.97 6.72 1.59
N LEU A 41 2.69 6.89 1.22
CA LEU A 41 1.56 6.27 1.94
C LEU A 41 1.66 4.74 1.95
N LEU A 42 1.96 4.13 0.80
CA LEU A 42 2.09 2.68 0.68
C LEU A 42 3.27 2.12 1.49
N ASN A 43 4.40 2.83 1.53
CA ASN A 43 5.53 2.46 2.39
C ASN A 43 5.18 2.54 3.88
N LYS A 44 4.38 3.53 4.30
CA LYS A 44 3.83 3.59 5.66
C LYS A 44 2.92 2.39 5.95
N CYS A 45 2.08 2.00 4.99
CA CYS A 45 1.27 0.79 5.11
C CYS A 45 2.11 -0.46 5.25
N LEU A 46 3.15 -0.60 4.44
CA LEU A 46 4.04 -1.76 4.47
C LEU A 46 4.67 -1.95 5.86
N ALA A 47 5.11 -0.85 6.48
CA ALA A 47 5.69 -0.88 7.82
C ALA A 47 4.69 -1.24 8.92
N GLN A 48 3.39 -0.93 8.74
CA GLN A 48 2.34 -1.33 9.67
C GLN A 48 1.97 -2.81 9.48
N VAL A 49 1.77 -3.24 8.23
CA VAL A 49 1.44 -4.64 7.91
C VAL A 49 2.52 -5.61 8.37
N GLY A 50 3.80 -5.23 8.23
CA GLY A 50 4.92 -6.06 8.68
C GLY A 50 4.98 -6.30 10.20
N LYS A 51 4.16 -5.61 10.99
CA LYS A 51 4.04 -5.77 12.45
C LYS A 51 2.77 -6.50 12.87
N LEU A 52 1.90 -6.86 11.92
CA LEU A 52 0.63 -7.52 12.22
C LEU A 52 0.88 -8.98 12.63
N PRO A 53 0.12 -9.50 13.61
CA PRO A 53 0.10 -10.93 13.87
C PRO A 53 -0.53 -11.68 12.69
N PRO A 54 -0.29 -13.00 12.56
CA PRO A 54 -0.96 -13.84 11.57
C PRO A 54 -2.48 -13.68 11.67
N GLY A 55 -3.13 -13.47 10.53
CA GLY A 55 -4.56 -13.21 10.44
C GLY A 55 -4.95 -12.61 9.10
N GLU A 56 -6.25 -12.42 8.91
CA GLU A 56 -6.82 -11.74 7.75
C GLU A 56 -7.12 -10.28 8.07
N TYR A 57 -6.83 -9.42 7.11
CA TYR A 57 -7.00 -7.99 7.26
C TYR A 57 -7.50 -7.38 5.96
N GLN A 58 -8.26 -6.30 6.11
CA GLN A 58 -8.56 -5.39 5.02
C GLN A 58 -7.64 -4.16 5.14
N LEU A 59 -6.92 -3.89 4.06
CA LEU A 59 -6.13 -2.69 3.89
C LEU A 59 -6.94 -1.63 3.13
N VAL A 60 -7.06 -0.45 3.73
CA VAL A 60 -7.59 0.75 3.09
C VAL A 60 -6.45 1.76 2.99
N ALA A 61 -5.88 1.89 1.79
CA ALA A 61 -4.80 2.83 1.48
C ALA A 61 -5.30 3.85 0.44
N VAL A 62 -6.18 4.76 0.86
CA VAL A 62 -6.74 5.82 0.00
C VAL A 62 -5.99 7.13 0.27
N ASN A 63 -6.19 7.72 1.46
CA ASN A 63 -5.48 8.90 1.95
C ASN A 63 -4.67 8.59 3.22
N THR A 64 -5.24 7.72 4.05
CA THR A 64 -4.64 7.14 5.26
C THR A 64 -4.30 5.69 4.98
N CYS A 65 -3.53 5.10 5.90
CA CYS A 65 -3.33 3.67 5.94
C CYS A 65 -4.15 3.11 7.10
N GLU A 66 -5.22 2.39 6.78
CA GLU A 66 -6.07 1.74 7.76
C GLU A 66 -6.04 0.23 7.55
N LEU A 67 -5.89 -0.49 8.65
CA LEU A 67 -5.83 -1.95 8.70
C LEU A 67 -6.95 -2.42 9.59
N ILE A 68 -7.92 -3.10 8.99
CA ILE A 68 -9.11 -3.59 9.67
C ILE A 68 -8.94 -5.11 9.81
N PRO A 69 -8.78 -5.64 11.04
CA PRO A 69 -8.74 -7.08 11.25
C PRO A 69 -10.09 -7.69 10.90
N LEU A 70 -10.04 -8.83 10.22
CA LEU A 70 -11.21 -9.63 9.88
C LEU A 70 -11.08 -10.93 10.68
N LEU A 71 -11.98 -11.08 11.64
CA LEU A 71 -12.03 -12.14 12.66
C LEU A 71 -11.68 -13.53 12.13
#